data_AF-A0A1V6A7C0-F1
#
_entry.id   AF-A0A1V6A7C0-F1
#
_cell.length_a   1.000
_cell.length_b   1.000
_cell.length_c   1.000
_cell.angle_alpha   90.00
_cell.angle_beta   90.00
_cell.angle_gamma   90.00
#
_symmetry.space_group_name_H-M   'P 1'
#
loop_
_entity.id
_entity.type
_entity.pdbx_description
1 polymer ?
#
loop_
_entity_poly.entity_id
_entity_poly.type
_entity_poly.pdbx_seq_one_letter_code
_entity_poly.pdbx_strand_id
1 'polypeptide(L)'
;MNETHQVEEVGLLDSFTASLAMNFAPGVDVDKIRARKRTIGELQGEELLTRMTANRGPKLYFGWKYLGKEDSGENPEIDITVEDCPDSNLDEKMQIWDRALDSFRPAFRR
;
A
#
# COMPACT_ATOMS: atom_id res chain seq x y z
N MET A 1 -7.69 30.55 -7.09
CA MET A 1 -7.45 29.51 -6.07
C MET A 1 -6.44 28.57 -6.72
N ASN A 2 -5.15 28.70 -6.39
CA ASN A 2 -4.12 27.83 -6.95
C ASN A 2 -4.03 26.61 -6.03
N GLU A 3 -4.77 25.57 -6.36
CA GLU A 3 -4.55 24.24 -5.79
C GLU A 3 -3.33 23.67 -6.50
N THR A 4 -2.17 23.74 -5.85
CA THR A 4 -0.99 22.97 -6.27
C THR A 4 -1.30 21.49 -6.08
N HIS A 5 -1.89 20.87 -7.11
CA HIS A 5 -2.04 19.43 -7.22
C HIS A 5 -0.66 18.84 -7.46
N GLN A 6 0.04 18.46 -6.39
CA GLN A 6 1.20 17.58 -6.50
C GLN A 6 0.67 16.16 -6.43
N VAL A 7 0.68 15.46 -7.57
CA VAL A 7 0.60 13.99 -7.57
C VAL A 7 1.86 13.49 -6.89
N GLU A 8 1.75 12.53 -5.97
CA GLU A 8 2.95 11.87 -5.46
C GLU A 8 3.69 11.19 -6.61
N GLU A 9 4.87 11.72 -6.95
CA GLU A 9 5.73 11.15 -8.01
C GLU A 9 6.34 9.81 -7.60
N VAL A 10 6.30 9.47 -6.31
CA VAL A 10 6.99 8.32 -5.72
C VAL A 10 5.98 7.24 -5.34
N GLY A 11 6.15 6.04 -5.90
CA GLY A 11 5.31 4.88 -5.60
C GLY A 11 5.46 4.34 -4.18
N LEU A 12 4.58 3.42 -3.79
CA LEU A 12 4.62 2.75 -2.49
C LEU A 12 5.91 1.95 -2.30
N LEU A 13 6.41 1.33 -3.37
CA LEU A 13 7.64 0.52 -3.29
C LEU A 13 8.90 1.38 -3.19
N ASP A 14 8.92 2.50 -3.89
CA ASP A 14 10.04 3.44 -3.86
C ASP A 14 10.11 4.16 -2.51
N SER A 15 8.96 4.62 -2.00
CA SER A 15 8.87 5.23 -0.66
C SER A 15 9.26 4.23 0.44
N PHE A 16 8.87 2.96 0.31
CA PHE A 16 9.32 1.90 1.20
C PHE A 16 10.84 1.68 1.14
N THR A 17 11.41 1.60 -0.07
CA THR A 17 12.86 1.40 -0.26
C THR A 17 13.66 2.56 0.32
N ALA A 18 13.21 3.80 0.10
CA ALA A 18 13.82 4.99 0.70
C ALA A 18 13.75 4.95 2.23
N SER A 19 12.61 4.55 2.79
CA SER A 19 12.43 4.43 4.24
C SER A 19 13.36 3.38 4.85
N LEU A 20 13.55 2.24 4.19
CA LEU A 20 14.53 1.23 4.62
C LEU A 20 15.97 1.76 4.60
N ALA A 21 16.36 2.48 3.54
CA ALA A 21 17.70 3.07 3.44
C ALA A 21 17.98 4.12 4.54
N MET A 22 16.94 4.80 5.03
CA MET A 22 17.02 5.77 6.11
C MET A 22 16.90 5.16 7.52
N ASN A 23 16.93 3.82 7.66
CA ASN A 23 16.69 3.12 8.92
C ASN A 23 15.32 3.43 9.54
N PHE A 24 14.25 3.39 8.73
CA PHE A 24 12.81 3.49 9.05
C PHE A 24 12.48 4.27 10.34
N ALA A 25 12.64 3.63 11.50
CA ALA A 25 12.86 4.33 12.76
C ALA A 25 13.82 3.54 13.68
N PRO A 26 14.56 4.20 14.59
CA PRO A 26 15.40 3.50 15.57
C PRO A 26 14.62 2.47 16.39
N GLY A 27 15.11 1.23 16.44
CA GLY A 27 14.47 0.15 17.19
C GLY A 27 13.21 -0.44 16.53
N VAL A 28 12.97 -0.14 15.25
CA VAL A 28 11.96 -0.81 14.43
C VAL A 28 12.66 -1.71 13.42
N ASP A 29 12.32 -3.00 13.45
CA ASP A 29 12.73 -3.95 12.44
C ASP A 29 11.59 -4.17 11.43
N VAL A 30 11.93 -4.35 10.16
CA VAL A 30 10.94 -4.43 9.08
C VAL A 30 11.24 -5.61 8.17
N ASP A 31 10.39 -6.63 8.26
CA ASP A 31 10.42 -7.79 7.38
C ASP A 31 9.49 -7.58 6.19
N LYS A 32 10.03 -7.72 4.98
CA LYS A 32 9.24 -7.71 3.75
C LYS A 32 8.60 -9.08 3.50
N ILE A 33 7.27 -9.15 3.56
CA ILE A 33 6.51 -10.37 3.28
C ILE A 33 6.18 -10.45 1.78
N ARG A 34 5.70 -9.36 1.19
CA ARG A 34 5.34 -9.27 -0.23
C ARG A 34 5.51 -7.83 -0.71
N ALA A 35 6.16 -7.62 -1.85
CA ALA A 35 6.30 -6.30 -2.46
C ALA A 35 6.34 -6.45 -3.97
N ARG A 36 5.35 -5.93 -4.69
CA ARG A 36 5.23 -6.10 -6.15
C ARG A 36 4.28 -5.10 -6.75
N LYS A 37 4.36 -4.91 -8.06
CA LYS A 37 3.26 -4.30 -8.83
C LYS A 37 2.06 -5.24 -8.83
N ARG A 38 0.87 -4.72 -8.59
CA ARG A 38 -0.40 -5.48 -8.61
C ARG A 38 -1.47 -4.65 -9.28
N THR A 39 -1.95 -5.11 -10.42
CA THR A 39 -3.06 -4.48 -11.12
C THR A 39 -4.39 -4.96 -10.54
N ILE A 40 -5.31 -4.03 -10.26
CA ILE A 40 -6.68 -4.32 -9.82
C ILE A 40 -7.65 -3.67 -10.81
N GLY A 41 -8.43 -4.50 -11.52
CA GLY A 41 -9.18 -4.03 -12.68
C GLY A 41 -8.23 -3.46 -13.73
N GLU A 42 -8.34 -2.17 -14.02
CA GLU A 42 -7.45 -1.44 -14.95
C GLU A 42 -6.41 -0.58 -14.23
N LEU A 43 -6.42 -0.56 -12.90
CA LEU A 43 -5.57 0.31 -12.09
C LEU A 43 -4.22 -0.34 -11.83
N GLN A 44 -3.15 0.26 -12.34
CA GLN A 44 -1.78 -0.23 -12.20
C GLN A 44 -1.18 0.26 -10.88
N GLY A 45 -1.54 -0.40 -9.78
CA GLY A 45 -1.02 -0.08 -8.47
C GLY A 45 0.16 -0.94 -8.02
N GLU A 46 0.59 -0.68 -6.81
CA GLU A 46 1.69 -1.34 -6.11
C GLU A 46 1.21 -1.91 -4.78
N GLU A 47 1.65 -3.12 -4.45
CA GLU A 47 1.29 -3.84 -3.24
C GLU A 47 2.51 -3.97 -2.33
N LEU A 48 2.30 -3.72 -1.03
CA LEU A 48 3.29 -3.90 0.02
C LEU A 48 2.67 -4.59 1.23
N LEU A 49 3.23 -5.73 1.61
CA LEU A 49 2.96 -6.42 2.87
C LEU A 49 4.25 -6.53 3.66
N THR A 50 4.25 -6.02 4.88
CA THR A 50 5.41 -6.03 5.77
C THR A 50 5.00 -6.43 7.18
N ARG A 51 5.93 -7.03 7.91
CA ARG A 51 5.86 -7.14 9.36
C ARG A 51 6.80 -6.11 9.96
N MET A 52 6.27 -5.25 10.82
CA MET A 52 7.05 -4.27 11.56
C MET A 52 7.13 -4.71 13.02
N THR A 53 8.33 -4.85 13.55
CA THR A 53 8.58 -5.22 14.95
C THR A 53 9.14 -4.02 15.68
N ALA A 54 8.40 -3.54 16.68
CA ALA A 54 8.81 -2.44 17.55
C ALA A 54 8.57 -2.82 19.02
N ASN A 55 8.84 -1.90 19.95
CA ASN A 55 8.68 -2.11 21.41
C ASN A 55 7.28 -2.62 21.85
N ARG A 56 6.23 -2.43 21.02
CA ARG A 56 4.86 -2.90 21.29
C ARG A 56 4.54 -4.28 20.67
N GLY A 57 5.53 -4.95 20.12
CA GLY A 57 5.39 -6.24 19.43
C GLY A 57 5.22 -6.09 17.91
N PRO A 58 5.20 -7.23 17.19
CA PRO A 58 5.07 -7.25 15.74
C PRO A 58 3.65 -6.86 15.28
N LYS A 59 3.57 -6.02 14.27
CA LYS A 59 2.34 -5.67 13.54
C LYS A 59 2.52 -5.96 12.06
N LEU A 60 1.44 -6.41 11.42
CA LEU A 60 1.38 -6.54 9.97
C LEU A 60 0.86 -5.25 9.35
N TYR A 61 1.43 -4.88 8.21
CA TYR A 61 0.92 -3.84 7.33
C TYR A 61 0.61 -4.46 5.99
N PHE A 62 -0.56 -4.11 5.45
CA PHE A 62 -1.01 -4.45 4.11
C PHE A 62 -1.40 -3.14 3.46
N GLY A 63 -0.77 -2.83 2.33
CA GLY A 63 -1.02 -1.63 1.57
C GLY A 63 -1.08 -1.94 0.08
N TRP A 64 -2.00 -1.28 -0.61
CA TRP A 64 -2.03 -1.19 -2.06
C TRP A 64 -2.28 0.24 -2.47
N LYS A 65 -1.44 0.78 -3.34
CA LYS A 65 -1.51 2.17 -3.79
C LYS A 65 -1.53 2.28 -5.31
N TYR A 66 -2.44 3.08 -5.84
CA TYR A 66 -2.45 3.56 -7.21
C TYR A 66 -2.25 5.07 -7.19
N LEU A 67 -1.21 5.56 -7.86
CA LEU A 67 -0.84 6.99 -7.85
C LEU A 67 -1.83 7.89 -8.59
N GLY A 68 -2.74 7.32 -9.37
CA GLY A 68 -3.63 8.13 -10.21
C GLY A 68 -2.92 8.73 -11.41
N LYS A 69 -3.55 9.76 -11.98
CA LYS A 69 -2.98 10.61 -13.04
C LYS A 69 -3.27 12.07 -12.68
N GLU A 70 -2.30 12.93 -12.97
CA GLU A 70 -2.45 14.37 -12.81
C GLU A 70 -3.65 14.90 -13.61
N ASP A 71 -4.37 15.86 -13.03
CA ASP A 71 -5.53 16.52 -13.61
C ASP A 71 -6.65 15.58 -14.13
N SER A 72 -6.78 14.38 -13.57
CA SER A 72 -7.75 13.38 -14.01
C SER A 72 -8.69 12.95 -12.88
N GLY A 73 -9.92 13.50 -12.86
CA GLY A 73 -10.99 13.05 -11.96
C GLY A 73 -11.40 11.58 -12.16
N GLU A 74 -11.11 10.99 -13.31
CA GLU A 74 -11.35 9.57 -13.60
C GLU A 74 -10.25 8.63 -13.06
N ASN A 75 -9.11 9.19 -12.64
CA ASN A 75 -7.95 8.44 -12.17
C ASN A 75 -7.37 9.10 -10.91
N PRO A 76 -8.15 9.20 -9.81
CA PRO A 76 -7.62 9.72 -8.57
C PRO A 76 -6.54 8.80 -8.00
N GLU A 77 -5.73 9.34 -7.11
CA GLU A 77 -4.92 8.51 -6.21
C GLU A 77 -5.85 7.65 -5.34
N ILE A 78 -5.48 6.38 -5.16
CA ILE A 78 -6.22 5.42 -4.34
C ILE A 78 -5.23 4.68 -3.46
N ASP A 79 -5.47 4.73 -2.15
CA ASP A 79 -4.75 3.95 -1.15
C ASP A 79 -5.73 3.03 -0.42
N ILE A 80 -5.39 1.75 -0.32
CA ILE A 80 -6.15 0.73 0.40
C ILE A 80 -5.20 0.11 1.41
N THR A 81 -5.55 0.22 2.69
CA THR A 81 -4.74 -0.35 3.78
C THR A 81 -5.60 -1.18 4.72
N VAL A 82 -4.95 -2.10 5.44
CA VAL A 82 -5.54 -2.79 6.59
C VAL A 82 -4.96 -2.20 7.86
N GLU A 83 -5.81 -1.56 8.65
CA GLU A 83 -5.43 -1.00 9.95
C GLU A 83 -5.45 -2.05 11.06
N ASP A 84 -4.63 -1.82 12.10
CA ASP A 84 -4.53 -2.63 13.32
C ASP A 84 -4.57 -4.14 13.10
N CYS A 85 -3.57 -4.64 12.37
CA CYS A 85 -3.42 -6.05 12.06
C CYS A 85 -2.38 -6.72 12.98
N PRO A 86 -2.78 -7.52 13.99
CA PRO A 86 -1.84 -8.27 14.83
C PRO A 86 -1.04 -9.27 13.99
N ASP A 87 0.16 -9.65 14.41
CA ASP A 87 0.96 -10.68 13.76
C ASP A 87 0.53 -12.11 14.14
N SER A 88 -0.74 -12.42 13.85
CA SER A 88 -1.34 -13.75 14.00
C SER A 88 -2.06 -14.13 12.72
N ASN A 89 -2.13 -15.43 12.39
CA ASN A 89 -2.90 -15.95 11.25
C ASN A 89 -2.61 -15.23 9.91
N LEU A 90 -1.32 -15.04 9.60
CA LEU A 90 -0.89 -14.30 8.42
C LEU A 90 -1.54 -14.82 7.12
N ASP A 91 -1.60 -16.13 6.91
CA ASP A 91 -2.16 -16.72 5.69
C ASP A 91 -3.65 -16.40 5.50
N GLU A 92 -4.44 -16.46 6.58
CA GLU A 92 -5.87 -16.13 6.55
C GLU A 92 -6.08 -14.65 6.21
N LYS A 93 -5.26 -13.77 6.79
CA LYS A 93 -5.29 -12.33 6.51
C LYS A 93 -4.87 -12.01 5.09
N MET A 94 -3.86 -12.71 4.57
CA MET A 94 -3.45 -12.60 3.17
C MET A 94 -4.56 -13.03 2.22
N GLN A 95 -5.32 -14.08 2.56
CA GLN A 95 -6.47 -14.48 1.75
C GLN A 95 -7.57 -13.42 1.76
N ILE A 96 -7.91 -12.85 2.92
CA ILE A 96 -8.91 -11.76 3.01
C ILE A 96 -8.45 -10.55 2.21
N TRP A 97 -7.18 -10.16 2.38
CA TRP A 97 -6.55 -9.07 1.63
C TRP A 97 -6.65 -9.31 0.11
N ASP A 98 -6.23 -10.49 -0.35
CA ASP A 98 -6.25 -10.83 -1.77
C ASP A 98 -7.67 -10.77 -2.33
N ARG A 99 -8.66 -11.30 -1.58
CA ARG A 99 -10.08 -11.28 -1.99
C ARG A 99 -10.69 -9.87 -1.97
N ALA A 100 -10.35 -9.05 -0.98
CA ALA A 100 -10.82 -7.68 -0.88
C ALA A 100 -10.32 -6.86 -2.08
N LEU A 101 -9.02 -6.94 -2.38
CA LEU A 101 -8.43 -6.29 -3.54
C LEU A 101 -9.02 -6.81 -4.86
N ASP A 102 -9.18 -8.12 -5.03
CA ASP A 102 -9.75 -8.69 -6.25
C ASP A 102 -11.22 -8.29 -6.46
N SER A 103 -11.94 -7.99 -5.39
CA SER A 103 -13.32 -7.51 -5.43
C SER A 103 -13.45 -6.04 -5.84
N PHE A 104 -12.37 -5.26 -5.68
CA PHE A 104 -12.37 -3.84 -5.98
C PHE A 104 -12.54 -3.61 -7.48
N ARG A 105 -13.54 -2.79 -7.83
CA ARG A 105 -13.90 -2.45 -9.21
C ARG A 105 -14.19 -0.94 -9.24
N PRO A 106 -13.46 -0.17 -10.06
CA PRO A 106 -13.81 1.22 -10.30
C PRO A 106 -15.27 1.34 -10.75
N ALA A 107 -16.03 2.21 -10.10
CA ALA A 107 -17.44 2.40 -10.42
C ALA A 107 -17.65 3.07 -11.79
N PHE A 108 -16.65 3.84 -12.24
CA PHE A 108 -16.64 4.44 -13.56
C PHE A 108 -16.14 3.42 -14.58
N ARG A 109 -17.04 2.99 -15.47
CA ARG A 109 -16.70 2.28 -16.71
C ARG A 109 -16.90 3.23 -17.88
N ARG A 110 -15.93 3.27 -18.78
CA ARG A 110 -16.02 4.02 -20.03
C ARG A 110 -17.01 3.37 -21.00
#